data_AF-A0A429XD83-F1
#
_entry.id   AF-A0A429XD83-F1
#
_cell.length_a   1.000
_cell.length_b   1.000
_cell.length_c   1.000
_cell.angle_alpha   90.00
_cell.angle_beta   90.00
_cell.angle_gamma   90.00
#
_symmetry.space_group_name_H-M   'P 1'
#
loop_
_entity.id
_entity.type
_entity.pdbx_description
1 polymer ?
#
loop_
_entity_poly.entity_id
_entity_poly.type
_entity_poly.pdbx_seq_one_letter_code
_entity_poly.pdbx_strand_id
1 'polypeptide(L)'
;MLQVKNLSGGYSDVNILRNVSFSVSRGEMFGILGPNGSGKSTLLKMISRVLSIKHGEIMIDGRSLQQYSSKKLARLLAVLPQVTSEVFPFTVKETVELGRYAHQRGLFQTWSPKDEAVVQEVMTLTKIKEFQGVSLQELSGGERQRAFLAQALAQEPDILLLDEPTNHLDLSHQKGLLDQLKRWTRQRGLTVVTVFHDLNLASLYCDRLLLLNEGEVVCLGTPEDVLNETLIQQVYKTVLENHPHPEVPKPNMVLIPEPEWGERTTLDENYLSRNDEGVMFHSPIPLKTIASASRGSGLGWKEKFVISKGRLFIEKNEKTVEMQTHSADQIYTQYAAYDEEGFSILIILTADCHLNYFHTWLFINGQVSENTLIESLASALEGKQTALKEKLRPNGWEDGIVVAATQKGENLTTGRPSSKLGQTILKGMQDCSEKLCNSIKSSLSN
;
A
#
# COMPACT_ATOMS: atom_id res chain seq x y z
N MET A 1 -6.40 -1.76 30.79
CA MET A 1 -5.21 -0.99 30.34
C MET A 1 -3.97 -1.78 30.66
N LEU A 2 -3.13 -2.07 29.66
CA LEU A 2 -1.84 -2.75 29.82
C LEU A 2 -0.74 -1.69 29.93
N GLN A 3 0.16 -1.84 30.91
CA GLN A 3 1.31 -0.97 31.10
C GLN A 3 2.57 -1.81 31.25
N VAL A 4 3.62 -1.45 30.51
CA VAL A 4 4.95 -2.04 30.58
C VAL A 4 5.91 -0.93 31.00
N LYS A 5 6.65 -1.12 32.09
CA LYS A 5 7.57 -0.12 32.64
C LYS A 5 8.96 -0.70 32.80
N ASN A 6 9.94 -0.06 32.17
CA ASN A 6 11.36 -0.31 32.31
C ASN A 6 11.72 -1.80 32.14
N LEU A 7 10.98 -2.48 31.27
CA LEU A 7 11.04 -3.92 31.13
C LEU A 7 12.38 -4.34 30.54
N SER A 8 13.09 -5.20 31.25
CA SER A 8 14.31 -5.83 30.74
C SER A 8 14.30 -7.32 31.07
N GLY A 9 14.73 -8.13 30.11
CA GLY A 9 14.68 -9.59 30.24
C GLY A 9 14.93 -10.31 28.92
N GLY A 10 14.82 -11.64 28.97
CA GLY A 10 15.19 -12.51 27.86
C GLY A 10 15.42 -13.93 28.33
N TYR A 11 16.16 -14.70 27.55
CA TYR A 11 16.46 -16.10 27.84
C TYR A 11 17.79 -16.21 28.61
N SER A 12 17.80 -17.08 29.62
CA SER A 12 18.99 -17.29 30.47
C SER A 12 19.55 -15.96 30.99
N ASP A 13 20.86 -15.70 30.87
CA ASP A 13 21.49 -14.45 31.32
C ASP A 13 21.45 -13.32 30.29
N VAL A 14 20.96 -13.56 29.07
CA VAL A 14 20.95 -12.55 28.01
C VAL A 14 19.70 -11.68 28.09
N ASN A 15 19.90 -10.36 28.17
CA ASN A 15 18.82 -9.38 28.07
C ASN A 15 18.54 -9.08 26.59
N ILE A 16 17.49 -9.70 26.07
CA ILE A 16 16.97 -9.48 24.71
C ILE A 16 16.21 -8.17 24.65
N LEU A 17 15.48 -7.80 25.70
CA LEU A 17 14.82 -6.51 25.84
C LEU A 17 15.54 -5.66 26.89
N ARG A 18 15.65 -4.35 26.62
CA ARG A 18 16.38 -3.39 27.44
C ARG A 18 15.52 -2.15 27.66
N ASN A 19 15.12 -1.93 28.90
CA ASN A 19 14.38 -0.74 29.36
C ASN A 19 13.12 -0.38 28.54
N VAL A 20 12.37 -1.38 28.09
CA VAL A 20 11.17 -1.15 27.26
C VAL A 20 10.02 -0.60 28.11
N SER A 21 9.44 0.53 27.69
CA SER A 21 8.32 1.16 28.39
C SER A 21 7.25 1.63 27.41
N PHE A 22 5.99 1.23 27.62
CA PHE A 22 4.83 1.67 26.84
C PHE A 22 3.51 1.30 27.52
N SER A 23 2.40 1.78 26.98
CA SER A 23 1.05 1.43 27.43
C SER A 23 0.10 1.21 26.27
N VAL A 24 -0.87 0.32 26.49
CA VAL A 24 -1.96 -0.01 25.56
C VAL A 24 -3.30 0.23 26.26
N SER A 25 -4.13 1.05 25.62
CA SER A 25 -5.45 1.46 26.06
C SER A 25 -6.48 0.35 25.82
N ARG A 26 -7.60 0.38 26.55
CA ARG A 26 -8.68 -0.60 26.29
C ARG A 26 -9.28 -0.36 24.90
N GLY A 27 -9.57 -1.43 24.17
CA GLY A 27 -10.14 -1.33 22.82
C GLY A 27 -9.16 -0.83 21.75
N GLU A 28 -7.86 -0.73 22.07
CA GLU A 28 -6.81 -0.34 21.13
C GLU A 28 -6.31 -1.57 20.35
N MET A 29 -6.07 -1.41 19.05
CA MET A 29 -5.28 -2.36 18.25
C MET A 29 -3.85 -1.83 18.15
N PHE A 30 -2.95 -2.40 18.95
CA PHE A 30 -1.57 -1.97 19.10
C PHE A 30 -0.62 -2.89 18.34
N GLY A 31 0.14 -2.32 17.41
CA GLY A 31 1.11 -3.06 16.59
C GLY A 31 2.52 -2.99 17.16
N ILE A 32 3.25 -4.10 17.10
CA ILE A 32 4.68 -4.16 17.41
C ILE A 32 5.41 -4.51 16.12
N LEU A 33 6.34 -3.64 15.73
CA LEU A 33 7.17 -3.72 14.54
C LEU A 33 8.64 -3.84 14.92
N GLY A 34 9.45 -4.22 13.94
CA GLY A 34 10.88 -4.31 14.07
C GLY A 34 11.49 -5.45 13.25
N PRO A 35 12.80 -5.41 12.98
CA PRO A 35 13.51 -6.48 12.28
C PRO A 35 13.48 -7.82 13.02
N ASN A 36 13.92 -8.87 12.35
CA ASN A 36 14.12 -10.16 13.00
C ASN A 36 15.16 -10.03 14.12
N GLY A 37 14.91 -10.68 15.25
CA GLY A 37 15.78 -10.58 16.43
C GLY A 37 15.59 -9.34 17.29
N SER A 38 14.70 -8.40 16.95
CA SER A 38 14.48 -7.18 17.76
C SER A 38 13.77 -7.39 19.10
N GLY A 39 13.31 -8.62 19.38
CA GLY A 39 12.70 -8.98 20.67
C GLY A 39 11.17 -8.96 20.71
N LYS A 40 10.47 -8.82 19.57
CA LYS A 40 8.99 -8.76 19.48
C LYS A 40 8.29 -9.95 20.17
N SER A 41 8.58 -11.18 19.75
CA SER A 41 8.02 -12.39 20.36
C SER A 41 8.46 -12.58 21.82
N THR A 42 9.68 -12.14 22.16
CA THR A 42 10.15 -12.12 23.57
C THR A 42 9.30 -11.18 24.43
N LEU A 43 8.94 -10.01 23.92
CA LEU A 43 8.06 -9.06 24.58
C LEU A 43 6.67 -9.67 24.80
N LEU A 44 6.08 -10.30 23.77
CA LEU A 44 4.79 -10.99 23.91
C LEU A 44 4.85 -12.11 24.97
N LYS A 45 5.92 -12.91 24.99
CA LYS A 45 6.12 -13.98 25.98
C LYS A 45 6.27 -13.44 27.41
N MET A 46 6.86 -12.26 27.59
CA MET A 46 6.95 -11.62 28.91
C MET A 46 5.59 -11.06 29.35
N ILE A 47 4.83 -10.43 28.43
CA ILE A 47 3.47 -9.94 28.71
C ILE A 47 2.51 -11.09 29.08
N SER A 48 2.62 -12.24 28.40
CA SER A 48 1.80 -13.42 28.69
C SER A 48 2.27 -14.23 29.91
N ARG A 49 3.36 -13.82 30.57
CA ARG A 49 4.00 -14.53 31.69
C ARG A 49 4.56 -15.91 31.34
N VAL A 50 4.76 -16.20 30.05
CA VAL A 50 5.49 -17.40 29.60
C VAL A 50 6.98 -17.27 29.89
N LEU A 51 7.52 -16.05 29.79
CA LEU A 51 8.88 -15.71 30.17
C LEU A 51 8.89 -14.80 31.40
N SER A 52 9.82 -15.04 32.33
CA SER A 52 9.95 -14.24 33.56
C SER A 52 10.55 -12.85 33.28
N ILE A 53 10.15 -11.89 34.12
CA ILE A 53 10.68 -10.53 34.10
C ILE A 53 11.91 -10.47 35.00
N LYS A 54 13.03 -9.91 34.50
CA LYS A 54 14.24 -9.69 35.32
C LYS A 54 14.22 -8.32 35.99
N HIS A 55 13.91 -7.27 35.22
CA HIS A 55 13.77 -5.89 35.72
C HIS A 55 12.53 -5.22 35.14
N GLY A 56 12.00 -4.25 35.88
CA GLY A 56 10.77 -3.54 35.53
C GLY A 56 9.51 -4.28 35.98
N GLU A 57 8.37 -3.82 35.48
CA GLU A 57 7.07 -4.41 35.80
C GLU A 57 6.10 -4.36 34.61
N ILE A 58 5.16 -5.30 34.60
CA ILE A 58 4.01 -5.29 33.71
C ILE A 58 2.76 -5.24 34.58
N MET A 59 1.83 -4.35 34.26
CA MET A 59 0.57 -4.19 34.97
C MET A 59 -0.61 -4.28 34.02
N ILE A 60 -1.69 -4.88 34.48
CA ILE A 60 -2.98 -4.86 33.81
C ILE A 60 -3.98 -4.24 34.78
N ASP A 61 -4.67 -3.18 34.33
CA ASP A 61 -5.63 -2.42 35.14
C ASP A 61 -5.07 -1.94 36.50
N GLY A 62 -3.81 -1.46 36.47
CA GLY A 62 -3.12 -0.95 37.66
C GLY A 62 -2.62 -2.02 38.63
N ARG A 63 -2.82 -3.31 38.32
CA ARG A 63 -2.34 -4.43 39.14
C ARG A 63 -1.17 -5.13 38.46
N SER A 64 -0.09 -5.39 39.20
CA SER A 64 1.07 -6.12 38.69
C SER A 64 0.69 -7.54 38.22
N LEU A 65 1.28 -7.96 37.09
CA LEU A 65 1.08 -9.27 36.46
C LEU A 65 1.35 -10.45 37.42
N GLN A 66 2.34 -10.29 38.30
CA GLN A 66 2.73 -11.27 39.31
C GLN A 66 1.65 -11.49 40.38
N GLN A 67 0.78 -10.51 40.59
CA GLN A 67 -0.27 -10.58 41.61
C GLN A 67 -1.53 -11.33 41.14
N TYR A 68 -1.64 -11.65 39.85
CA TYR A 68 -2.74 -12.45 39.31
C TYR A 68 -2.46 -13.95 39.49
N SER A 69 -3.45 -14.71 39.96
CA SER A 69 -3.38 -16.17 39.85
C SER A 69 -3.40 -16.58 38.37
N SER A 70 -2.86 -17.76 38.03
CA SER A 70 -2.85 -18.25 36.65
C SER A 70 -4.25 -18.31 36.03
N LYS A 71 -5.24 -18.75 36.81
CA LYS A 71 -6.66 -18.76 36.38
C LYS A 71 -7.25 -17.35 36.22
N LYS A 72 -6.84 -16.42 37.09
CA LYS A 72 -6.99 -14.95 36.98
C LYS A 72 -6.60 -14.45 35.58
N LEU A 73 -5.32 -14.64 35.29
CA LEU A 73 -4.66 -14.13 34.11
C LEU A 73 -5.19 -14.77 32.83
N ALA A 74 -5.41 -16.09 32.84
CA ALA A 74 -5.98 -16.85 31.72
C ALA A 74 -7.48 -16.60 31.50
N ARG A 75 -8.12 -15.64 32.18
CA ARG A 75 -9.43 -15.09 31.75
C ARG A 75 -9.29 -13.69 31.17
N LEU A 76 -8.23 -12.98 31.56
CA LEU A 76 -7.99 -11.60 31.17
C LEU A 76 -7.19 -11.51 29.87
N LEU A 77 -6.28 -12.45 29.65
CA LEU A 77 -5.30 -12.42 28.57
C LEU A 77 -5.28 -13.76 27.83
N ALA A 78 -5.50 -13.72 26.52
CA ALA A 78 -5.33 -14.87 25.62
C ALA A 78 -4.15 -14.63 24.68
N VAL A 79 -3.52 -15.70 24.23
CA VAL A 79 -2.40 -15.65 23.27
C VAL A 79 -2.76 -16.53 22.09
N LEU A 80 -2.67 -15.97 20.88
CA LEU A 80 -2.56 -16.73 19.65
C LEU A 80 -1.07 -16.83 19.31
N PRO A 81 -0.40 -17.95 19.62
CA PRO A 81 0.99 -18.11 19.26
C PRO A 81 1.12 -18.28 17.75
N GLN A 82 2.34 -18.08 17.24
CA GLN A 82 2.71 -18.54 15.91
C GLN A 82 2.48 -20.05 15.83
N VAL A 83 1.62 -20.49 14.92
CA VAL A 83 1.15 -21.88 14.85
C VAL A 83 2.31 -22.81 14.49
N THR A 84 2.66 -23.71 15.41
CA THR A 84 3.65 -24.77 15.19
C THR A 84 3.03 -26.01 14.53
N SER A 85 3.86 -26.83 13.89
CA SER A 85 3.46 -28.05 13.16
C SER A 85 2.97 -29.20 14.04
N GLU A 86 3.28 -29.18 15.34
CA GLU A 86 2.87 -30.23 16.28
C GLU A 86 1.45 -29.97 16.79
N VAL A 87 0.48 -30.62 16.16
CA VAL A 87 -0.92 -30.54 16.54
C VAL A 87 -1.39 -31.91 16.98
N PHE A 88 -1.83 -32.02 18.23
CA PHE A 88 -2.49 -33.22 18.74
C PHE A 88 -3.74 -33.53 17.91
N PRO A 89 -4.17 -34.81 17.81
CA PRO A 89 -5.30 -35.22 16.98
C PRO A 89 -6.65 -34.86 17.63
N PHE A 90 -6.84 -33.59 17.97
CA PHE A 90 -8.11 -33.03 18.40
C PHE A 90 -8.93 -32.57 17.19
N THR A 91 -10.25 -32.70 17.32
CA THR A 91 -11.18 -32.02 16.43
C THR A 91 -11.13 -30.51 16.64
N VAL A 92 -11.64 -29.76 15.66
CA VAL A 92 -11.82 -28.32 15.77
C VAL A 92 -12.62 -27.96 17.01
N LYS A 93 -13.75 -28.63 17.25
CA LYS A 93 -14.60 -28.32 18.40
C LYS A 93 -13.86 -28.53 19.71
N GLU A 94 -13.24 -29.69 19.91
CA GLU A 94 -12.46 -30.00 21.12
C GLU A 94 -11.36 -28.96 21.37
N THR A 95 -10.70 -28.49 20.31
CA THR A 95 -9.68 -27.44 20.39
C THR A 95 -10.27 -26.13 20.90
N VAL A 96 -11.42 -25.71 20.37
CA VAL A 96 -12.08 -24.48 20.79
C VAL A 96 -12.59 -24.59 22.22
N GLU A 97 -13.10 -25.76 22.61
CA GLU A 97 -13.57 -26.04 23.98
C GLU A 97 -12.46 -25.87 25.02
N LEU A 98 -11.19 -26.15 24.69
CA LEU A 98 -10.05 -25.91 25.58
C LEU A 98 -9.93 -24.44 26.01
N GLY A 99 -10.41 -23.48 25.20
CA GLY A 99 -10.46 -22.07 25.59
C GLY A 99 -11.35 -21.79 26.80
N ARG A 100 -12.29 -22.69 27.13
CA ARG A 100 -13.18 -22.60 28.30
C ARG A 100 -12.56 -23.15 29.57
N TYR A 101 -11.37 -23.76 29.52
CA TYR A 101 -10.72 -24.37 30.68
C TYR A 101 -10.57 -23.39 31.86
N ALA A 102 -10.21 -22.13 31.58
CA ALA A 102 -10.07 -21.11 32.63
C ALA A 102 -11.40 -20.78 33.34
N HIS A 103 -12.56 -21.05 32.72
CA HIS A 103 -13.89 -20.74 33.24
C HIS A 103 -14.51 -21.84 34.11
N GLN A 104 -14.10 -23.10 33.92
CA GLN A 104 -14.59 -24.26 34.66
C GLN A 104 -14.37 -24.11 36.18
N ARG A 105 -15.32 -24.56 37.01
CA ARG A 105 -15.30 -24.42 38.47
C ARG A 105 -15.28 -25.80 39.17
N GLY A 106 -14.63 -25.89 40.33
CA GLY A 106 -14.66 -27.06 41.20
C GLY A 106 -13.70 -28.19 40.82
N LEU A 107 -13.71 -29.27 41.63
CA LEU A 107 -13.00 -30.54 41.39
C LEU A 107 -13.64 -31.36 40.26
N PHE A 108 -14.93 -31.15 40.00
CA PHE A 108 -15.68 -31.74 38.89
C PHE A 108 -15.93 -30.67 37.82
N GLN A 109 -15.05 -30.62 36.81
CA GLN A 109 -15.15 -29.70 35.68
C GLN A 109 -16.45 -29.98 34.92
N THR A 110 -17.52 -29.24 35.22
CA THR A 110 -18.82 -29.43 34.56
C THR A 110 -18.95 -28.48 33.38
N TRP A 111 -19.20 -29.02 32.20
CA TRP A 111 -19.53 -28.25 31.00
C TRP A 111 -20.86 -27.53 31.20
N SER A 112 -20.89 -26.20 31.07
CA SER A 112 -22.12 -25.42 31.26
C SER A 112 -22.79 -25.07 29.92
N PRO A 113 -24.11 -24.80 29.90
CA PRO A 113 -24.78 -24.27 28.71
C PRO A 113 -24.18 -22.96 28.21
N LYS A 114 -23.61 -22.15 29.11
CA LYS A 114 -22.88 -20.92 28.73
C LYS A 114 -21.61 -21.26 27.96
N ASP A 115 -20.86 -22.28 28.37
CA ASP A 115 -19.62 -22.67 27.68
C ASP A 115 -19.91 -23.15 26.25
N GLU A 116 -20.95 -23.98 26.08
CA GLU A 116 -21.42 -24.39 24.74
C GLU A 116 -21.83 -23.17 23.90
N ALA A 117 -22.60 -22.24 24.46
CA ALA A 117 -23.04 -21.05 23.73
C ALA A 117 -21.87 -20.19 23.25
N VAL A 118 -20.86 -19.98 24.11
CA VAL A 118 -19.64 -19.23 23.75
C VAL A 118 -18.86 -19.95 22.66
N VAL A 119 -18.65 -21.27 22.77
CA VAL A 119 -17.96 -22.08 21.75
C VAL A 119 -18.66 -21.97 20.40
N GLN A 120 -19.99 -22.13 20.37
CA GLN A 120 -20.77 -22.03 19.14
C GLN A 120 -20.72 -20.60 18.55
N GLU A 121 -20.78 -19.57 19.39
CA GLU A 121 -20.64 -18.18 18.96
C GLU A 121 -19.28 -17.94 18.29
N VAL A 122 -18.17 -18.26 18.97
CA VAL A 122 -16.83 -17.99 18.43
C VAL A 122 -16.53 -18.81 17.19
N MET A 123 -16.99 -20.06 17.10
CA MET A 123 -16.82 -20.87 15.89
C MET A 123 -17.59 -20.33 14.69
N THR A 124 -18.76 -19.71 14.94
CA THR A 124 -19.53 -19.02 13.91
C THR A 124 -18.82 -17.73 13.49
N LEU A 125 -18.35 -16.94 14.47
CA LEU A 125 -17.65 -15.69 14.24
C LEU A 125 -16.38 -15.88 13.42
N THR A 126 -15.57 -16.88 13.74
CA THR A 126 -14.32 -17.19 13.02
C THR A 126 -14.53 -18.05 11.78
N LYS A 127 -15.78 -18.34 11.39
CA LYS A 127 -16.12 -19.16 10.20
C LYS A 127 -15.40 -20.52 10.20
N ILE A 128 -15.39 -21.20 11.34
CA ILE A 128 -14.81 -22.55 11.48
C ILE A 128 -15.85 -23.60 11.92
N LYS A 129 -17.10 -23.19 12.14
CA LYS A 129 -18.19 -24.05 12.63
C LYS A 129 -18.44 -25.29 11.75
N GLU A 130 -18.36 -25.15 10.44
CA GLU A 130 -18.59 -26.27 9.50
C GLU A 130 -17.55 -27.39 9.66
N PHE A 131 -16.37 -27.06 10.19
CA PHE A 131 -15.26 -27.99 10.42
C PHE A 131 -15.27 -28.59 11.82
N GLN A 132 -16.33 -28.41 12.62
CA GLN A 132 -16.33 -28.77 14.05
C GLN A 132 -15.89 -30.21 14.37
N GLY A 133 -16.23 -31.18 13.51
CA GLY A 133 -15.88 -32.59 13.67
C GLY A 133 -14.60 -33.03 12.92
N VAL A 134 -13.94 -32.10 12.23
CA VAL A 134 -12.73 -32.36 11.43
C VAL A 134 -11.52 -32.30 12.35
N SER A 135 -10.53 -33.17 12.11
CA SER A 135 -9.25 -33.13 12.81
C SER A 135 -8.48 -31.85 12.45
N LEU A 136 -7.83 -31.21 13.42
CA LEU A 136 -6.98 -30.05 13.13
C LEU A 136 -5.85 -30.34 12.13
N GLN A 137 -5.41 -31.61 12.03
CA GLN A 137 -4.34 -32.02 11.12
C GLN A 137 -4.80 -32.04 9.65
N GLU A 138 -6.11 -32.13 9.41
CA GLU A 138 -6.71 -32.16 8.07
C GLU A 138 -7.01 -30.75 7.54
N LEU A 139 -6.91 -29.72 8.40
CA LEU A 139 -7.17 -28.34 8.02
C LEU A 139 -6.01 -27.72 7.23
N SER A 140 -6.35 -26.83 6.30
CA SER A 140 -5.38 -25.89 5.74
C SER A 140 -4.77 -25.01 6.84
N GLY A 141 -3.62 -24.39 6.57
CA GLY A 141 -2.95 -23.49 7.53
C GLY A 141 -3.87 -22.37 8.03
N GLY A 142 -4.68 -21.80 7.13
CA GLY A 142 -5.60 -20.73 7.50
C GLY A 142 -6.84 -21.17 8.26
N GLU A 143 -7.40 -22.33 7.95
CA GLU A 143 -8.48 -22.93 8.76
C GLU A 143 -8.00 -23.26 10.16
N ARG A 144 -6.81 -23.87 10.27
CA ARG A 144 -6.17 -24.18 11.55
C ARG A 144 -5.95 -22.93 12.39
N GLN A 145 -5.51 -21.84 11.77
CA GLN A 145 -5.36 -20.57 12.46
C GLN A 145 -6.70 -19.98 12.95
N ARG A 146 -7.78 -20.10 12.16
CA ARG A 146 -9.13 -19.69 12.60
C ARG A 146 -9.64 -20.55 13.76
N ALA A 147 -9.28 -21.82 13.82
CA ALA A 147 -9.58 -22.70 14.96
C ALA A 147 -8.84 -22.23 16.24
N PHE A 148 -7.54 -21.94 16.15
CA PHE A 148 -6.78 -21.41 17.30
C PHE A 148 -7.23 -20.01 17.72
N LEU A 149 -7.62 -19.16 16.78
CA LEU A 149 -8.23 -17.88 17.10
C LEU A 149 -9.56 -18.06 17.83
N ALA A 150 -10.41 -19.00 17.37
CA ALA A 150 -11.66 -19.32 18.04
C ALA A 150 -11.41 -19.82 19.47
N GLN A 151 -10.41 -20.67 19.69
CA GLN A 151 -9.98 -21.11 21.01
C GLN A 151 -9.56 -19.92 21.90
N ALA A 152 -8.73 -19.01 21.39
CA ALA A 152 -8.30 -17.83 22.14
C ALA A 152 -9.48 -16.91 22.51
N LEU A 153 -10.44 -16.74 21.59
CA LEU A 153 -11.65 -15.94 21.82
C LEU A 153 -12.67 -16.63 22.73
N ALA A 154 -12.73 -17.96 22.71
CA ALA A 154 -13.57 -18.74 23.62
C ALA A 154 -13.20 -18.45 25.08
N GLN A 155 -11.97 -18.02 25.35
CA GLN A 155 -11.53 -17.58 26.66
C GLN A 155 -12.24 -16.31 27.18
N GLU A 156 -12.95 -15.58 26.31
CA GLU A 156 -13.52 -14.25 26.59
C GLU A 156 -12.47 -13.26 27.17
N PRO A 157 -11.32 -13.06 26.50
CA PRO A 157 -10.25 -12.22 27.04
C PRO A 157 -10.54 -10.72 26.89
N ASP A 158 -9.99 -9.91 27.81
CA ASP A 158 -9.93 -8.45 27.67
C ASP A 158 -8.77 -8.03 26.76
N ILE A 159 -7.69 -8.82 26.75
CA ILE A 159 -6.45 -8.60 25.99
C ILE A 159 -6.14 -9.85 25.16
N LEU A 160 -6.00 -9.66 23.86
CA LEU A 160 -5.58 -10.68 22.91
C LEU A 160 -4.17 -10.36 22.40
N LEU A 161 -3.21 -11.23 22.69
CA LEU A 161 -1.86 -11.15 22.15
C LEU A 161 -1.75 -12.02 20.89
N LEU A 162 -1.22 -11.47 19.81
CA LEU A 162 -1.10 -12.15 18.53
C LEU A 162 0.35 -12.10 18.04
N ASP A 163 1.00 -13.26 17.92
CA ASP A 163 2.36 -13.33 17.35
C ASP A 163 2.24 -13.71 15.87
N GLU A 164 2.37 -12.70 14.99
CA GLU A 164 2.30 -12.84 13.54
C GLU A 164 1.04 -13.57 13.02
N PRO A 165 -0.17 -13.04 13.33
CA PRO A 165 -1.44 -13.71 13.06
C PRO A 165 -1.81 -13.74 11.57
N THR A 166 -0.99 -13.22 10.68
CA THR A 166 -1.27 -13.21 9.23
C THR A 166 -0.33 -14.11 8.44
N ASN A 167 0.68 -14.70 9.09
CA ASN A 167 1.60 -15.61 8.42
C ASN A 167 0.86 -16.85 7.90
N HIS A 168 1.25 -17.32 6.71
CA HIS A 168 0.66 -18.48 6.03
C HIS A 168 -0.82 -18.32 5.60
N LEU A 169 -1.40 -17.13 5.73
CA LEU A 169 -2.70 -16.79 5.16
C LEU A 169 -2.55 -16.14 3.79
N ASP A 170 -3.46 -16.45 2.86
CA ASP A 170 -3.62 -15.65 1.65
C ASP A 170 -4.22 -14.27 1.96
N LEU A 171 -4.15 -13.35 0.98
CA LEU A 171 -4.58 -11.96 1.14
C LEU A 171 -6.05 -11.81 1.60
N SER A 172 -6.94 -12.66 1.09
CA SER A 172 -8.37 -12.61 1.44
C SER A 172 -8.59 -12.95 2.91
N HIS A 173 -7.92 -14.01 3.37
CA HIS A 173 -7.98 -14.45 4.76
C HIS A 173 -7.27 -13.48 5.71
N GLN A 174 -6.11 -12.92 5.33
CA GLN A 174 -5.42 -11.88 6.11
C GLN A 174 -6.33 -10.68 6.34
N LYS A 175 -6.90 -10.11 5.27
CA LYS A 175 -7.84 -9.00 5.35
C LYS A 175 -9.05 -9.36 6.21
N GLY A 176 -9.67 -10.52 5.96
CA GLY A 176 -10.85 -10.96 6.70
C GLY A 176 -10.62 -11.12 8.21
N LEU A 177 -9.42 -11.55 8.61
CA LEU A 177 -9.01 -11.65 10.01
C LEU A 177 -8.80 -10.27 10.63
N LEU A 178 -8.02 -9.40 10.00
CA LEU A 178 -7.70 -8.08 10.54
C LEU A 178 -8.94 -7.18 10.61
N ASP A 179 -9.84 -7.24 9.62
CA ASP A 179 -11.14 -6.56 9.64
C ASP A 179 -12.02 -7.04 10.80
N GLN A 180 -11.95 -8.33 11.17
CA GLN A 180 -12.68 -8.86 12.33
C GLN A 180 -12.09 -8.36 13.64
N LEU A 181 -10.77 -8.46 13.81
CA LEU A 181 -10.08 -7.98 15.01
C LEU A 181 -10.39 -6.50 15.25
N LYS A 182 -10.29 -5.67 14.20
CA LYS A 182 -10.58 -4.24 14.29
C LYS A 182 -12.04 -3.94 14.63
N ARG A 183 -12.99 -4.75 14.13
CA ARG A 183 -14.39 -4.64 14.53
C ARG A 183 -14.60 -4.98 16.00
N TRP A 184 -13.95 -6.03 16.50
CA TRP A 184 -14.08 -6.41 17.91
C TRP A 184 -13.45 -5.40 18.86
N THR A 185 -12.34 -4.76 18.48
CA THR A 185 -11.78 -3.69 19.32
C THR A 185 -12.79 -2.55 19.49
N ARG A 186 -13.48 -2.17 18.42
CA ARG A 186 -14.51 -1.11 18.42
C ARG A 186 -15.82 -1.51 19.11
N GLN A 187 -16.32 -2.71 18.86
CA GLN A 187 -17.66 -3.13 19.30
C GLN A 187 -17.67 -3.79 20.69
N ARG A 188 -16.59 -4.50 21.04
CA ARG A 188 -16.51 -5.31 22.26
C ARG A 188 -15.48 -4.78 23.26
N GLY A 189 -14.74 -3.72 22.91
CA GLY A 189 -13.66 -3.18 23.74
C GLY A 189 -12.46 -4.13 23.88
N LEU A 190 -12.34 -5.12 22.99
CA LEU A 190 -11.23 -6.06 22.98
C LEU A 190 -9.92 -5.31 22.72
N THR A 191 -8.93 -5.48 23.60
CA THR A 191 -7.60 -4.90 23.40
C THR A 191 -6.74 -5.89 22.64
N VAL A 192 -6.14 -5.48 21.52
CA VAL A 192 -5.31 -6.36 20.69
C VAL A 192 -3.88 -5.85 20.70
N VAL A 193 -2.92 -6.71 21.02
CA VAL A 193 -1.49 -6.45 20.89
C VAL A 193 -0.93 -7.45 19.91
N THR A 194 -0.45 -6.99 18.77
CA THR A 194 -0.11 -7.87 17.64
C THR A 194 1.26 -7.53 17.07
N VAL A 195 2.03 -8.57 16.73
CA VAL A 195 3.29 -8.44 16.00
C VAL A 195 3.01 -8.49 14.51
N PHE A 196 3.61 -7.56 13.76
CA PHE A 196 3.53 -7.54 12.30
C PHE A 196 4.92 -7.59 11.67
N HIS A 197 5.01 -8.30 10.54
CA HIS A 197 6.13 -8.19 9.61
C HIS A 197 5.84 -7.21 8.46
N ASP A 198 4.58 -7.16 8.03
CA ASP A 198 4.13 -6.28 6.97
C ASP A 198 3.80 -4.89 7.54
N LEU A 199 4.59 -3.90 7.12
CA LEU A 199 4.44 -2.51 7.55
C LEU A 199 3.10 -1.90 7.11
N ASN A 200 2.58 -2.31 5.94
CA ASN A 200 1.35 -1.78 5.37
C ASN A 200 0.12 -2.36 6.06
N LEU A 201 0.14 -3.65 6.41
CA LEU A 201 -0.92 -4.22 7.28
C LEU A 201 -0.93 -3.54 8.66
N ALA A 202 0.24 -3.30 9.25
CA ALA A 202 0.32 -2.58 10.51
C ALA A 202 -0.22 -1.14 10.39
N SER A 203 0.12 -0.45 9.30
CA SER A 203 -0.35 0.90 8.97
C SER A 203 -1.89 0.98 8.94
N LEU A 204 -2.51 0.05 8.20
CA LEU A 204 -3.95 0.04 7.95
C LEU A 204 -4.77 -0.26 9.20
N TYR A 205 -4.32 -1.20 10.04
CA TYR A 205 -5.14 -1.78 11.09
C TYR A 205 -4.82 -1.27 12.50
N CYS A 206 -3.58 -0.86 12.76
CA CYS A 206 -3.20 -0.43 14.11
C CYS A 206 -3.59 1.03 14.37
N ASP A 207 -3.99 1.26 15.62
CA ASP A 207 -4.20 2.62 16.15
C ASP A 207 -2.84 3.26 16.49
N ARG A 208 -1.94 2.48 17.08
CA ARG A 208 -0.56 2.87 17.42
C ARG A 208 0.42 1.75 17.15
N LEU A 209 1.66 2.12 16.90
CA LEU A 209 2.77 1.23 16.59
C LEU A 209 3.93 1.45 17.57
N LEU A 210 4.57 0.35 17.95
CA LEU A 210 5.85 0.32 18.66
C LEU A 210 6.91 -0.24 17.73
N LEU A 211 7.90 0.57 17.36
CA LEU A 211 9.05 0.10 16.58
C LEU A 211 10.17 -0.32 17.53
N LEU A 212 10.48 -1.62 17.53
CA LEU A 212 11.59 -2.20 18.29
C LEU A 212 12.80 -2.45 17.39
N ASN A 213 13.98 -2.10 17.89
CA ASN A 213 15.25 -2.48 17.28
C ASN A 213 16.24 -2.88 18.39
N GLU A 214 16.95 -3.99 18.18
CA GLU A 214 17.97 -4.49 19.12
C GLU A 214 17.54 -4.53 20.61
N GLY A 215 16.25 -4.79 20.86
CA GLY A 215 15.70 -4.90 22.21
C GLY A 215 15.21 -3.60 22.84
N GLU A 216 15.31 -2.47 22.13
CA GLU A 216 14.96 -1.14 22.62
C GLU A 216 13.84 -0.52 21.79
N VAL A 217 13.12 0.42 22.42
CA VAL A 217 12.07 1.19 21.74
C VAL A 217 12.72 2.30 20.94
N VAL A 218 12.57 2.26 19.63
CA VAL A 218 13.07 3.30 18.72
C VAL A 218 12.02 4.40 18.56
N CYS A 219 10.76 4.01 18.35
CA CYS A 219 9.66 4.95 18.16
C CYS A 219 8.34 4.33 18.64
N LEU A 220 7.44 5.18 19.15
CA LEU A 220 6.12 4.83 19.61
C LEU A 220 5.15 5.96 19.23
N GLY A 221 4.15 5.66 18.41
CA GLY A 221 3.24 6.69 17.91
C GLY A 221 2.13 6.12 17.04
N THR A 222 1.47 6.98 16.27
CA THR A 222 0.55 6.56 15.21
C THR A 222 1.33 5.92 14.05
N PRO A 223 0.65 5.26 13.10
CA PRO A 223 1.30 4.81 11.87
C PRO A 223 2.08 5.90 11.13
N GLU A 224 1.60 7.13 11.10
CA GLU A 224 2.28 8.25 10.43
C GLU A 224 3.57 8.65 11.15
N ASP A 225 3.58 8.63 12.48
CA ASP A 225 4.77 8.94 13.28
C ASP A 225 5.86 7.88 13.11
N VAL A 226 5.46 6.60 13.04
CA VAL A 226 6.38 5.47 13.08
C VAL A 226 6.84 5.04 11.68
N LEU A 227 5.97 5.09 10.68
CA LEU A 227 6.26 4.68 9.30
C LEU A 227 6.80 5.84 8.48
N ASN A 228 7.86 6.46 9.01
CA ASN A 228 8.67 7.46 8.32
C ASN A 228 9.78 6.77 7.52
N GLU A 229 9.97 7.16 6.26
CA GLU A 229 11.03 6.67 5.38
C GLU A 229 12.40 6.61 6.05
N THR A 230 12.88 7.72 6.60
CA THR A 230 14.23 7.81 7.18
C THR A 230 14.40 6.82 8.32
N LEU A 231 13.39 6.74 9.19
CA LEU A 231 13.40 5.88 10.37
C LEU A 231 13.37 4.40 9.98
N ILE A 232 12.45 4.04 9.07
CA ILE A 232 12.29 2.66 8.63
C ILE A 232 13.52 2.18 7.85
N GLN A 233 14.08 3.00 6.96
CA GLN A 233 15.31 2.67 6.23
C GLN A 233 16.48 2.42 7.19
N GLN A 234 16.63 3.23 8.25
CA GLN A 234 17.67 3.03 9.27
C GLN A 234 17.49 1.71 10.05
N VAL A 235 16.27 1.39 10.45
CA VAL A 235 15.98 0.21 11.28
C VAL A 235 16.02 -1.09 10.46
N TYR A 236 15.42 -1.09 9.26
CA TYR A 236 15.32 -2.28 8.41
C TYR A 236 16.47 -2.42 7.41
N LYS A 237 17.35 -1.42 7.28
CA LYS A 237 18.52 -1.43 6.38
C LYS A 237 18.16 -1.71 4.93
N THR A 238 17.03 -1.15 4.47
CA THR A 238 16.53 -1.31 3.10
C THR A 238 15.94 -0.01 2.59
N VAL A 239 15.97 0.23 1.28
CA VAL A 239 15.43 1.43 0.65
C VAL A 239 13.92 1.27 0.43
N LEU A 240 13.16 2.22 0.95
CA LEU A 240 11.70 2.27 0.88
C LEU A 240 11.25 3.70 0.65
N GLU A 241 10.19 3.88 -0.11
CA GLU A 241 9.46 5.14 -0.21
C GLU A 241 8.12 5.04 0.53
N ASN A 242 7.67 6.16 1.10
CA ASN A 242 6.39 6.29 1.74
C ASN A 242 5.44 7.03 0.80
N HIS A 243 4.42 6.33 0.34
CA HIS A 243 3.35 6.89 -0.46
C HIS A 243 2.06 6.98 0.36
N PRO A 244 1.17 7.95 0.09
CA PRO A 244 -0.15 7.90 0.67
C PRO A 244 -0.91 6.67 0.14
N HIS A 245 -1.62 5.97 1.03
CA HIS A 245 -2.51 4.91 0.59
C HIS A 245 -3.65 5.51 -0.27
N PRO A 246 -4.02 4.91 -1.42
CA PRO A 246 -4.92 5.52 -2.39
C PRO A 246 -6.35 5.77 -1.87
N GLU A 247 -6.82 4.94 -0.94
CA GLU A 247 -8.21 4.97 -0.44
C GLU A 247 -8.36 5.54 0.98
N VAL A 248 -7.29 5.59 1.78
CA VAL A 248 -7.37 5.94 3.20
C VAL A 248 -6.18 6.79 3.61
N PRO A 249 -6.32 7.69 4.62
CA PRO A 249 -5.22 8.52 5.10
C PRO A 249 -4.27 7.68 5.96
N LYS A 250 -3.47 6.83 5.31
CA LYS A 250 -2.49 5.95 5.94
C LYS A 250 -1.22 5.90 5.09
N PRO A 251 -0.05 5.79 5.70
CA PRO A 251 1.19 5.59 4.97
C PRO A 251 1.22 4.21 4.31
N ASN A 252 1.81 4.13 3.13
CA ASN A 252 2.02 2.92 2.34
C ASN A 252 3.49 2.85 1.95
N MET A 253 4.22 1.96 2.60
CA MET A 253 5.64 1.72 2.37
C MET A 253 5.83 0.85 1.13
N VAL A 254 6.57 1.34 0.14
CA VAL A 254 6.85 0.66 -1.13
C VAL A 254 8.34 0.36 -1.21
N LEU A 255 8.67 -0.91 -1.48
CA LEU A 255 10.05 -1.32 -1.75
C LEU A 255 10.50 -0.76 -3.10
N ILE A 256 11.66 -0.11 -3.09
CA ILE A 256 12.28 0.38 -4.32
C ILE A 256 13.36 -0.63 -4.73
N PRO A 257 13.22 -1.30 -5.89
CA PRO A 257 14.26 -2.19 -6.39
C PRO A 257 15.54 -1.40 -6.67
N GLU A 258 16.69 -2.07 -6.63
CA GLU A 258 17.92 -1.44 -7.08
C GLU A 258 17.74 -1.00 -8.54
N PRO A 259 17.97 0.28 -8.85
CA PRO A 259 17.74 0.79 -10.18
C PRO A 259 18.68 0.12 -11.19
N GLU A 260 18.11 -0.60 -12.16
CA GLU A 260 18.81 -0.95 -13.39
C GLU A 260 18.84 0.30 -14.27
N TRP A 261 19.83 1.18 -14.04
CA TRP A 261 20.06 2.38 -14.86
C TRP A 261 20.53 1.93 -16.25
N GLY A 262 19.57 1.57 -17.11
CA GLY A 262 19.83 1.37 -18.52
C GLY A 262 20.22 2.69 -19.19
N GLU A 263 20.98 2.58 -20.29
CA GLU A 263 21.27 3.73 -21.14
C GLU A 263 19.99 4.45 -21.59
N ARG A 264 20.12 5.74 -21.92
CA ARG A 264 19.01 6.53 -22.47
C ARG A 264 18.37 5.76 -23.62
N THR A 265 17.05 5.70 -23.62
CA THR A 265 16.29 5.09 -24.70
C THR A 265 15.81 6.19 -25.62
N THR A 266 16.15 6.13 -26.91
CA THR A 266 15.67 7.11 -27.88
C THR A 266 14.16 6.97 -28.04
N LEU A 267 13.44 8.07 -27.81
CA LEU A 267 12.02 8.20 -28.15
C LEU A 267 11.92 9.17 -29.33
N ASP A 268 11.67 8.65 -30.52
CA ASP A 268 11.60 9.42 -31.76
C ASP A 268 10.34 9.07 -32.59
N GLU A 269 10.21 9.67 -33.77
CA GLU A 269 9.09 9.49 -34.67
C GLU A 269 8.98 8.07 -35.27
N ASN A 270 10.01 7.22 -35.17
CA ASN A 270 9.95 5.85 -35.71
C ASN A 270 8.92 4.99 -34.95
N TYR A 271 8.58 5.39 -33.73
CA TYR A 271 7.55 4.76 -32.91
C TYR A 271 6.15 5.33 -33.15
N LEU A 272 6.02 6.30 -34.05
CA LEU A 272 4.77 6.95 -34.43
C LEU A 272 4.23 6.34 -35.74
N SER A 273 3.02 5.78 -35.68
CA SER A 273 2.28 5.27 -36.83
C SER A 273 0.99 6.08 -37.06
N ARG A 274 0.61 6.23 -38.33
CA ARG A 274 -0.57 7.00 -38.75
C ARG A 274 -1.36 6.20 -39.77
N ASN A 275 -2.67 6.14 -39.60
CA ASN A 275 -3.59 5.56 -40.57
C ASN A 275 -4.89 6.39 -40.61
N ASP A 276 -5.85 5.97 -41.43
CA ASP A 276 -7.13 6.69 -41.57
C ASP A 276 -7.96 6.68 -40.28
N GLU A 277 -7.72 5.69 -39.42
CA GLU A 277 -8.39 5.41 -38.17
C GLU A 277 -7.84 6.24 -36.98
N GLY A 278 -6.60 6.72 -37.06
CA GLY A 278 -5.96 7.38 -35.93
C GLY A 278 -4.45 7.57 -36.02
N VAL A 279 -3.91 7.99 -34.88
CA VAL A 279 -2.47 8.18 -34.63
C VAL A 279 -2.08 7.32 -33.44
N MET A 280 -0.99 6.57 -33.55
CA MET A 280 -0.51 5.71 -32.47
C MET A 280 0.98 5.92 -32.24
N PHE A 281 1.36 6.17 -31.00
CA PHE A 281 2.74 6.07 -30.53
C PHE A 281 2.89 4.81 -29.68
N HIS A 282 3.78 3.90 -30.06
CA HIS A 282 4.09 2.69 -29.31
C HIS A 282 5.51 2.75 -28.77
N SER A 283 5.63 3.04 -27.47
CA SER A 283 6.92 3.15 -26.81
C SER A 283 7.65 1.80 -26.78
N PRO A 284 8.97 1.76 -27.01
CA PRO A 284 9.77 0.52 -26.92
C PRO A 284 9.90 0.02 -25.47
N ILE A 285 9.57 0.85 -24.48
CA ILE A 285 9.59 0.54 -23.05
C ILE A 285 8.34 1.11 -22.35
N PRO A 286 7.93 0.56 -21.20
CA PRO A 286 6.92 1.21 -20.36
C PRO A 286 7.38 2.60 -19.92
N LEU A 287 6.49 3.60 -20.02
CA LEU A 287 6.76 4.98 -19.60
C LEU A 287 5.93 5.32 -18.36
N LYS A 288 6.57 5.95 -17.35
CA LYS A 288 5.88 6.51 -16.20
C LYS A 288 5.08 7.72 -16.67
N THR A 289 3.75 7.59 -16.66
CA THR A 289 2.83 8.47 -17.37
C THR A 289 1.82 9.10 -16.42
N ILE A 290 1.55 10.39 -16.60
CA ILE A 290 0.34 11.06 -16.13
C ILE A 290 -0.49 11.51 -17.35
N ALA A 291 -1.77 11.17 -17.36
CA ALA A 291 -2.65 11.45 -18.48
C ALA A 291 -4.01 12.00 -18.06
N SER A 292 -4.50 12.99 -18.80
CA SER A 292 -5.90 13.37 -18.89
C SER A 292 -6.40 12.94 -20.26
N ALA A 293 -7.17 11.86 -20.33
CA ALA A 293 -7.60 11.23 -21.57
C ALA A 293 -9.01 10.61 -21.45
N SER A 294 -9.57 10.15 -22.57
CA SER A 294 -10.88 9.46 -22.58
C SER A 294 -10.77 8.08 -21.92
N ARG A 295 -9.64 7.39 -22.09
CA ARG A 295 -9.30 6.15 -21.37
C ARG A 295 -7.83 6.12 -20.96
N GLY A 296 -7.55 5.42 -19.87
CA GLY A 296 -6.19 5.27 -19.34
C GLY A 296 -5.65 6.49 -18.60
N SER A 297 -6.53 7.40 -18.17
CA SER A 297 -6.23 8.58 -17.35
C SER A 297 -5.65 8.24 -15.99
N GLY A 298 -5.01 9.24 -15.38
CA GLY A 298 -4.33 9.12 -14.09
C GLY A 298 -2.85 8.79 -14.26
N LEU A 299 -2.23 8.39 -13.16
CA LEU A 299 -0.83 7.99 -13.10
C LEU A 299 -0.69 6.49 -13.39
N GLY A 300 0.35 6.09 -14.12
CA GLY A 300 0.71 4.67 -14.27
C GLY A 300 1.77 4.41 -15.33
N TRP A 301 2.14 3.15 -15.50
CA TRP A 301 3.05 2.71 -16.55
C TRP A 301 2.27 2.43 -17.84
N LYS A 302 2.61 3.12 -18.92
CA LYS A 302 1.91 3.04 -20.21
C LYS A 302 2.90 2.80 -21.36
N GLU A 303 2.44 2.09 -22.39
CA GLU A 303 3.26 1.71 -23.56
C GLU A 303 2.62 2.13 -24.88
N LYS A 304 1.30 2.28 -24.92
CA LYS A 304 0.54 2.60 -26.13
C LYS A 304 -0.24 3.88 -25.92
N PHE A 305 -0.05 4.84 -26.81
CA PHE A 305 -0.71 6.14 -26.79
C PHE A 305 -1.42 6.30 -28.12
N VAL A 306 -2.75 6.44 -28.07
CA VAL A 306 -3.59 6.36 -29.26
C VAL A 306 -4.54 7.55 -29.31
N ILE A 307 -4.68 8.11 -30.50
CA ILE A 307 -5.74 9.03 -30.88
C ILE A 307 -6.59 8.32 -31.90
N SER A 308 -7.84 8.05 -31.56
CA SER A 308 -8.76 7.24 -32.36
C SER A 308 -9.93 8.09 -32.89
N LYS A 309 -10.28 7.91 -34.17
CA LYS A 309 -11.52 8.45 -34.73
C LYS A 309 -12.69 7.55 -34.35
N GLY A 310 -13.69 8.09 -33.65
CA GLY A 310 -14.89 7.35 -33.29
C GLY A 310 -14.65 6.16 -32.34
N ARG A 311 -15.51 5.13 -32.41
CA ARG A 311 -15.39 3.93 -31.55
C ARG A 311 -14.45 2.90 -32.20
N LEU A 312 -13.15 3.14 -32.15
CA LEU A 312 -12.21 2.03 -32.23
C LEU A 312 -12.33 1.18 -30.96
N PHE A 313 -12.62 -0.10 -31.15
CA PHE A 313 -12.47 -1.10 -30.11
C PHE A 313 -10.97 -1.38 -29.92
N ILE A 314 -10.27 -0.44 -29.29
CA ILE A 314 -8.99 -0.78 -28.67
C ILE A 314 -9.32 -1.73 -27.51
N GLU A 315 -8.70 -2.89 -27.52
CA GLU A 315 -8.80 -3.86 -26.43
C GLU A 315 -8.50 -3.15 -25.10
N LYS A 316 -9.35 -3.32 -24.09
CA LYS A 316 -9.18 -2.69 -22.78
C LYS A 316 -7.88 -3.19 -22.15
N ASN A 317 -6.80 -2.45 -22.34
CA ASN A 317 -5.49 -2.74 -21.77
C ASN A 317 -5.08 -1.57 -20.88
N GLU A 318 -4.72 -1.86 -19.63
CA GLU A 318 -4.29 -0.86 -18.63
C GLU A 318 -3.00 -0.13 -19.05
N LYS A 319 -2.24 -0.66 -20.01
CA LYS A 319 -1.03 -0.05 -20.58
C LYS A 319 -1.30 0.93 -21.74
N THR A 320 -2.58 1.17 -22.08
CA THR A 320 -2.96 2.06 -23.17
C THR A 320 -3.58 3.36 -22.63
N VAL A 321 -3.17 4.48 -23.20
CA VAL A 321 -3.87 5.77 -23.09
C VAL A 321 -4.55 6.07 -24.42
N GLU A 322 -5.85 6.34 -24.39
CA GLU A 322 -6.66 6.63 -25.58
C GLU A 322 -7.32 8.01 -25.43
N MET A 323 -7.11 8.86 -26.42
CA MET A 323 -7.83 10.11 -26.62
C MET A 323 -8.76 9.94 -27.81
N GLN A 324 -10.07 10.01 -27.59
CA GLN A 324 -11.04 9.85 -28.65
C GLN A 324 -11.34 11.19 -29.32
N THR A 325 -11.45 11.18 -30.64
CA THR A 325 -11.95 12.32 -31.40
C THR A 325 -13.31 11.97 -31.99
N HIS A 326 -14.28 12.88 -31.80
CA HIS A 326 -15.64 12.75 -32.31
C HIS A 326 -15.81 13.27 -33.74
N SER A 327 -14.76 13.86 -34.35
CA SER A 327 -14.83 14.39 -35.71
C SER A 327 -14.49 13.33 -36.76
N ALA A 328 -15.19 13.40 -37.90
CA ALA A 328 -14.84 12.67 -39.11
C ALA A 328 -13.67 13.33 -39.88
N ASP A 329 -13.22 14.50 -39.42
CA ASP A 329 -12.18 15.28 -40.08
C ASP A 329 -10.81 14.59 -40.04
N GLN A 330 -9.92 15.07 -40.91
CA GLN A 330 -8.53 14.67 -40.92
C GLN A 330 -7.85 15.05 -39.60
N ILE A 331 -7.07 14.12 -39.03
CA ILE A 331 -6.22 14.37 -37.87
C ILE A 331 -4.91 14.98 -38.37
N TYR A 332 -4.67 16.25 -38.05
CA TYR A 332 -3.38 16.90 -38.27
C TYR A 332 -2.44 16.50 -37.14
N THR A 333 -1.23 16.07 -37.49
CA THR A 333 -0.23 15.62 -36.50
C THR A 333 1.10 16.28 -36.80
N GLN A 334 1.65 16.98 -35.80
CA GLN A 334 2.98 17.59 -35.85
C GLN A 334 3.78 17.18 -34.63
N TYR A 335 5.10 17.16 -34.77
CA TYR A 335 6.00 16.84 -33.68
C TYR A 335 7.24 17.73 -33.66
N ALA A 336 7.89 17.78 -32.51
CA ALA A 336 9.19 18.38 -32.30
C ALA A 336 9.97 17.54 -31.31
N ALA A 337 11.22 17.27 -31.64
CA ALA A 337 12.17 16.59 -30.79
C ALA A 337 13.29 17.55 -30.40
N TYR A 338 13.69 17.54 -29.14
CA TYR A 338 14.82 18.30 -28.63
C TYR A 338 15.74 17.36 -27.87
N ASP A 339 17.03 17.42 -28.17
CA ASP A 339 18.07 16.71 -27.43
C ASP A 339 18.90 17.75 -26.69
N GLU A 340 18.86 17.69 -25.36
CA GLU A 340 19.53 18.60 -24.45
C GLU A 340 20.61 17.84 -23.68
N GLU A 341 21.61 18.56 -23.18
CA GLU A 341 22.49 17.98 -22.17
C GLU A 341 21.65 17.57 -20.96
N GLY A 342 21.67 16.28 -20.64
CA GLY A 342 20.92 15.66 -19.54
C GLY A 342 19.62 14.92 -19.91
N PHE A 343 18.91 15.30 -20.99
CA PHE A 343 17.63 14.68 -21.36
C PHE A 343 17.26 14.94 -22.82
N SER A 344 16.30 14.18 -23.34
CA SER A 344 15.62 14.54 -24.59
C SER A 344 14.11 14.54 -24.41
N ILE A 345 13.40 15.32 -25.22
CA ILE A 345 11.94 15.33 -25.25
C ILE A 345 11.41 15.15 -26.67
N LEU A 346 10.29 14.46 -26.78
CA LEU A 346 9.48 14.37 -27.99
C LEU A 346 8.08 14.90 -27.67
N ILE A 347 7.68 15.97 -28.36
CA ILE A 347 6.35 16.57 -28.26
C ILE A 347 5.59 16.23 -29.53
N ILE A 348 4.37 15.71 -29.38
CA ILE A 348 3.45 15.43 -30.48
C ILE A 348 2.15 16.17 -30.21
N LEU A 349 1.72 16.98 -31.16
CA LEU A 349 0.46 17.69 -31.13
C LEU A 349 -0.47 17.18 -32.22
N THR A 350 -1.74 17.02 -31.88
CA THR A 350 -2.76 16.68 -32.87
C THR A 350 -4.00 17.53 -32.72
N ALA A 351 -4.59 17.91 -33.83
CA ALA A 351 -5.86 18.63 -33.88
C ALA A 351 -6.63 18.29 -35.16
N ASP A 352 -7.92 18.60 -35.20
CA ASP A 352 -8.69 18.68 -36.44
C ASP A 352 -8.61 20.08 -37.06
N CYS A 353 -9.17 20.23 -38.26
CA CYS A 353 -9.17 21.50 -38.99
C CYS A 353 -9.98 22.60 -38.29
N HIS A 354 -10.98 22.22 -37.49
CA HIS A 354 -11.86 23.14 -36.77
C HIS A 354 -11.38 23.43 -35.33
N LEU A 355 -10.29 22.79 -34.89
CA LEU A 355 -9.84 22.78 -33.51
C LEU A 355 -10.98 22.45 -32.53
N ASN A 356 -11.81 21.44 -32.81
CA ASN A 356 -12.73 20.92 -31.80
C ASN A 356 -11.97 20.11 -30.73
N TYR A 357 -10.79 19.59 -31.09
CA TYR A 357 -9.85 19.01 -30.13
C TYR A 357 -8.43 19.49 -30.39
N PHE A 358 -7.62 19.47 -29.34
CA PHE A 358 -6.19 19.71 -29.41
C PHE A 358 -5.47 18.83 -28.39
N HIS A 359 -4.96 17.68 -28.83
CA HIS A 359 -4.27 16.76 -27.94
C HIS A 359 -2.76 17.02 -27.90
N THR A 360 -2.17 16.80 -26.74
CA THR A 360 -0.74 16.99 -26.49
C THR A 360 -0.14 15.74 -25.87
N TRP A 361 0.89 15.18 -26.51
CA TRP A 361 1.73 14.15 -25.92
C TRP A 361 3.14 14.70 -25.73
N LEU A 362 3.63 14.64 -24.50
CA LEU A 362 5.00 14.99 -24.13
C LEU A 362 5.69 13.74 -23.59
N PHE A 363 6.71 13.29 -24.30
CA PHE A 363 7.56 12.18 -23.89
C PHE A 363 8.93 12.71 -23.45
N ILE A 364 9.36 12.34 -22.25
CA ILE A 364 10.60 12.79 -21.61
C ILE A 364 11.54 11.59 -21.47
N ASN A 365 12.72 11.67 -22.08
CA ASN A 365 13.78 10.72 -21.85
C ASN A 365 14.65 11.19 -20.68
N GLY A 366 14.30 10.72 -19.49
CA GLY A 366 14.89 11.13 -18.23
C GLY A 366 14.20 10.46 -17.05
N GLN A 367 14.83 10.54 -15.88
CA GLN A 367 14.19 10.23 -14.61
C GLN A 367 13.45 11.46 -14.09
N VAL A 368 12.22 11.26 -13.64
CA VAL A 368 11.35 12.34 -13.14
C VAL A 368 10.56 11.84 -11.94
N SER A 369 10.47 12.68 -10.92
CA SER A 369 9.53 12.49 -9.81
C SER A 369 8.08 12.71 -10.26
N GLU A 370 7.11 12.30 -9.44
CA GLU A 370 5.69 12.62 -9.71
C GLU A 370 5.43 14.13 -9.72
N ASN A 371 6.08 14.87 -8.82
CA ASN A 371 6.03 16.33 -8.83
C ASN A 371 6.56 16.90 -10.15
N THR A 372 7.70 16.41 -10.64
CA THR A 372 8.28 16.85 -11.92
C THR A 372 7.34 16.56 -13.11
N LEU A 373 6.64 15.42 -13.11
CA LEU A 373 5.63 15.09 -14.13
C LEU A 373 4.46 16.08 -14.11
N ILE A 374 3.93 16.40 -12.93
CA ILE A 374 2.84 17.37 -12.74
C ILE A 374 3.28 18.77 -13.18
N GLU A 375 4.47 19.20 -12.79
CA GLU A 375 5.04 20.48 -13.23
C GLU A 375 5.22 20.55 -14.75
N SER A 376 5.67 19.46 -15.37
CA SER A 376 5.83 19.37 -16.83
C SER A 376 4.49 19.42 -17.57
N LEU A 377 3.45 18.79 -17.01
CA LEU A 377 2.08 18.87 -17.52
C LEU A 377 1.55 20.30 -17.46
N ALA A 378 1.79 21.01 -16.35
CA ALA A 378 1.44 22.42 -16.21
C ALA A 378 2.15 23.30 -17.25
N SER A 379 3.47 23.12 -17.43
CA SER A 379 4.26 23.85 -18.44
C SER A 379 3.76 23.59 -19.87
N ALA A 380 3.41 22.34 -20.18
CA ALA A 380 2.86 22.00 -21.50
C ALA A 380 1.49 22.65 -21.74
N LEU A 381 0.60 22.67 -20.73
CA LEU A 381 -0.68 23.36 -20.80
C LEU A 381 -0.53 24.88 -20.98
N GLU A 382 0.44 25.50 -20.30
CA GLU A 382 0.77 26.91 -20.45
C GLU A 382 1.24 27.23 -21.88
N GLY A 383 2.18 26.43 -22.41
CA GLY A 383 2.66 26.57 -23.78
C GLY A 383 1.54 26.42 -24.81
N LYS A 384 0.65 25.45 -24.60
CA LYS A 384 -0.55 25.25 -25.43
C LYS A 384 -1.48 26.47 -25.40
N GLN A 385 -1.81 26.98 -24.21
CA GLN A 385 -2.71 28.14 -24.08
C GLN A 385 -2.14 29.38 -24.76
N THR A 386 -0.84 29.61 -24.64
CA THR A 386 -0.16 30.74 -25.28
C THR A 386 -0.26 30.65 -26.79
N ALA A 387 0.06 29.48 -27.36
CA ALA A 387 -0.01 29.27 -28.81
C ALA A 387 -1.42 29.40 -29.39
N LEU A 388 -2.45 28.97 -28.64
CA LEU A 388 -3.84 29.03 -29.11
C LEU A 388 -4.44 30.43 -29.01
N LYS A 389 -4.16 31.18 -27.92
CA LYS A 389 -4.63 32.57 -27.74
C LYS A 389 -4.15 33.49 -28.87
N GLU A 390 -2.94 33.27 -29.39
CA GLU A 390 -2.37 34.09 -30.45
C GLU A 390 -2.94 33.78 -31.83
N LYS A 391 -3.48 32.58 -32.07
CA LYS A 391 -3.69 32.08 -33.43
C LYS A 391 -5.15 31.74 -33.77
N LEU A 392 -5.98 31.24 -32.86
CA LEU A 392 -7.36 30.79 -33.14
C LEU A 392 -8.28 30.95 -31.90
N ARG A 393 -9.54 31.43 -32.09
CA ARG A 393 -10.56 31.41 -31.02
C ARG A 393 -11.30 30.07 -31.04
N PRO A 394 -11.20 29.25 -29.98
CA PRO A 394 -11.88 27.97 -29.99
C PRO A 394 -13.33 27.98 -29.55
N ASN A 395 -14.09 27.04 -30.11
CA ASN A 395 -15.37 26.59 -29.58
C ASN A 395 -15.12 25.29 -28.80
N GLY A 396 -15.58 25.23 -27.54
CA GLY A 396 -15.57 24.07 -26.62
C GLY A 396 -14.68 22.87 -26.96
N TRP A 397 -13.62 22.64 -26.17
CA TRP A 397 -12.65 21.57 -26.43
C TRP A 397 -12.78 20.36 -25.53
N GLU A 398 -12.64 19.19 -26.11
CA GLU A 398 -12.17 18.00 -25.40
C GLU A 398 -10.63 17.95 -25.46
N ASP A 399 -9.99 18.42 -24.39
CA ASP A 399 -8.54 18.53 -24.28
C ASP A 399 -7.94 17.31 -23.58
N GLY A 400 -7.12 16.58 -24.34
CA GLY A 400 -6.33 15.46 -23.84
C GLY A 400 -4.86 15.84 -23.72
N ILE A 401 -4.23 15.53 -22.59
CA ILE A 401 -2.80 15.72 -22.41
C ILE A 401 -2.16 14.49 -21.76
N VAL A 402 -0.99 14.13 -22.25
CA VAL A 402 -0.11 13.07 -21.73
C VAL A 402 1.24 13.67 -21.46
N VAL A 403 1.78 13.39 -20.27
CA VAL A 403 3.21 13.52 -19.99
C VAL A 403 3.72 12.17 -19.53
N ALA A 404 4.74 11.65 -20.21
CA ALA A 404 5.27 10.33 -19.96
C ALA A 404 6.80 10.35 -19.97
N ALA A 405 7.44 9.55 -19.11
CA ALA A 405 8.89 9.54 -18.97
C ALA A 405 9.50 8.13 -18.94
N THR A 406 10.72 8.00 -19.46
CA THR A 406 11.44 6.72 -19.57
C THR A 406 11.92 6.17 -18.23
N GLN A 407 12.09 7.02 -17.22
CA GLN A 407 12.75 6.68 -15.94
C GLN A 407 14.19 6.14 -16.13
N LYS A 408 14.85 6.51 -17.23
CA LYS A 408 16.26 6.20 -17.54
C LYS A 408 17.05 7.49 -17.76
N GLY A 409 18.37 7.43 -17.58
CA GLY A 409 19.25 8.60 -17.73
C GLY A 409 19.28 9.50 -16.49
N GLU A 410 19.48 10.80 -16.68
CA GLU A 410 19.64 11.74 -15.57
C GLU A 410 18.32 12.05 -14.84
N ASN A 411 18.44 12.38 -13.56
CA ASN A 411 17.32 12.78 -12.72
C ASN A 411 17.00 14.28 -12.89
N LEU A 412 15.83 14.55 -13.46
CA LEU A 412 15.29 15.88 -13.70
C LEU A 412 14.44 16.32 -12.52
N THR A 413 14.94 17.31 -11.80
CA THR A 413 14.41 17.71 -10.48
C THR A 413 13.17 18.61 -10.56
N THR A 414 12.95 19.31 -11.68
CA THR A 414 11.79 20.20 -11.82
C THR A 414 11.35 20.41 -13.28
N GLY A 415 10.03 20.42 -13.49
CA GLY A 415 9.39 20.67 -14.78
C GLY A 415 8.80 22.07 -14.93
N ARG A 416 9.08 22.97 -13.98
CA ARG A 416 8.53 24.35 -13.97
C ARG A 416 9.04 25.17 -15.15
N PRO A 417 8.29 26.20 -15.61
CA PRO A 417 8.70 27.10 -16.69
C PRO A 417 10.10 27.73 -16.55
N SER A 418 10.58 27.90 -15.31
CA SER A 418 11.91 28.45 -15.03
C SER A 418 13.06 27.43 -15.17
N SER A 419 12.77 26.14 -15.26
CA SER A 419 13.78 25.09 -15.38
C SER A 419 14.18 24.84 -16.83
N LYS A 420 15.34 24.21 -17.07
CA LYS A 420 15.79 23.83 -18.41
C LYS A 420 14.74 22.95 -19.12
N LEU A 421 14.22 21.93 -18.42
CA LEU A 421 13.14 21.07 -18.93
C LEU A 421 11.89 21.88 -19.28
N GLY A 422 11.41 22.74 -18.37
CA GLY A 422 10.21 23.55 -18.61
C GLY A 422 10.37 24.53 -19.78
N GLN A 423 11.53 25.17 -19.93
CA GLN A 423 11.82 26.04 -21.07
C GLN A 423 11.84 25.28 -22.39
N THR A 424 12.45 24.09 -22.44
CA THR A 424 12.46 23.24 -23.64
C THR A 424 11.04 22.77 -23.98
N ILE A 425 10.21 22.44 -22.97
CA ILE A 425 8.79 22.10 -23.17
C ILE A 425 8.04 23.29 -23.78
N LEU A 426 8.14 24.49 -23.20
CA LEU A 426 7.46 25.69 -23.69
C LEU A 426 7.84 26.02 -25.14
N LYS A 427 9.14 25.99 -25.44
CA LYS A 427 9.67 26.20 -26.79
C LYS A 427 9.12 25.16 -27.77
N GLY A 428 9.15 23.88 -27.40
CA GLY A 428 8.64 22.81 -28.25
C GLY A 428 7.15 22.86 -28.49
N MET A 429 6.37 23.25 -27.47
CA MET A 429 4.94 23.49 -27.61
C MET A 429 4.65 24.63 -28.58
N GLN A 430 5.41 25.73 -28.50
CA GLN A 430 5.29 26.84 -29.44
C GLN A 430 5.61 26.38 -30.87
N ASP A 431 6.80 25.82 -31.11
CA ASP A 431 7.27 25.38 -32.43
C ASP A 431 6.30 24.38 -33.08
N CYS A 432 5.83 23.37 -32.34
CA CYS A 432 4.85 22.40 -32.82
C CYS A 432 3.50 23.05 -33.17
N SER A 433 3.03 23.96 -32.32
CA SER A 433 1.73 24.61 -32.52
C SER A 433 1.75 25.51 -33.75
N GLU A 434 2.87 26.18 -34.04
CA GLU A 434 3.02 26.98 -35.26
C GLU A 434 2.93 26.11 -36.52
N LYS A 435 3.68 24.99 -36.54
CA LYS A 435 3.65 24.02 -37.64
C LYS A 435 2.25 23.45 -37.85
N LEU A 436 1.56 23.11 -36.76
CA LEU A 436 0.22 22.54 -36.79
C LEU A 436 -0.80 23.54 -37.34
N CYS A 437 -0.79 24.78 -36.84
CA CYS A 437 -1.67 25.85 -37.33
C CYS A 437 -1.43 26.15 -38.81
N ASN A 438 -0.17 26.17 -39.25
CA ASN A 438 0.17 26.40 -40.66
C ASN A 438 -0.33 25.26 -41.55
N SER A 439 -0.18 24.00 -41.09
CA SER A 439 -0.68 22.81 -41.81
C SER A 439 -2.20 22.82 -41.95
N ILE A 440 -2.93 23.24 -40.91
CA ILE A 440 -4.39 23.37 -40.95
C ILE A 440 -4.80 24.48 -41.93
N LYS A 441 -4.16 25.66 -41.84
CA LYS A 441 -4.45 26.80 -42.73
C LYS A 441 -4.22 26.46 -44.20
N SER A 442 -3.11 25.77 -44.53
CA SER A 442 -2.82 25.38 -45.91
C SER A 442 -3.85 24.40 -46.49
N SER A 443 -4.48 23.58 -45.65
CA SER A 443 -5.49 22.63 -46.09
C SER A 443 -6.88 23.26 -46.24
N LEU A 444 -7.16 24.37 -45.54
CA LEU A 444 -8.43 25.11 -45.68
C LEU A 444 -8.40 26.09 -46.87
N SER A 445 -7.21 26.43 -47.37
CA SER A 445 -7.02 27.31 -48.53
C SER A 445 -7.00 26.58 -49.88
N ASN A 446 -6.89 25.25 -49.86
CA ASN A 446 -7.00 24.37 -51.03
C ASN A 446 -8.39 23.73 -51.05
#